data_AF-A0A0C3IYE1-F1
#
_entry.id   AF-A0A0C3IYE1-F1
#
_cell.length_a   1.000
_cell.length_b   1.000
_cell.length_c   1.000
_cell.angle_alpha   90.00
_cell.angle_beta   90.00
_cell.angle_gamma   90.00
#
_symmetry.space_group_name_H-M   'P 1'
#
loop_
_entity.id
_entity.type
_entity.pdbx_description
1 polymer ?
#
loop_
_entity_poly.entity_id
_entity_poly.type
_entity_poly.pdbx_seq_one_letter_code
_entity_poly.pdbx_strand_id
1 'polypeptide(L)'
;MVLAMAEFFALHHIITHVLLNKDSYVETVNQSPYFAGIIAGSMTWVGYAWVTRLVTQPPNHPFIHLEFALNMGLCVYNFFRAIMLDPGTCPRPVNDGELKAIIEDLASEGRLNGQTFCIQCMQRNSSLQTLSYV
;
A
#
# COMPACT_ATOMS: atom_id res chain seq x y z
N MET A 1 19.05 12.85 -18.72
CA MET A 1 17.60 12.50 -18.69
C MET A 1 17.34 11.11 -19.27
N VAL A 2 17.91 10.78 -20.45
CA VAL A 2 17.77 9.43 -21.06
C VAL A 2 18.27 8.30 -20.14
N LEU A 3 19.39 8.51 -19.44
CA LEU A 3 19.94 7.51 -18.51
C LEU A 3 18.98 7.22 -17.33
N ALA A 4 18.42 8.26 -16.72
CA ALA A 4 17.46 8.09 -15.63
C ALA A 4 16.20 7.36 -16.10
N MET A 5 15.68 7.67 -17.29
CA MET A 5 14.53 6.96 -17.86
C MET A 5 14.83 5.50 -18.12
N ALA A 6 16.03 5.18 -18.61
CA ALA A 6 16.48 3.81 -18.85
C ALA A 6 16.61 3.02 -17.53
N GLU A 7 17.13 3.64 -16.47
CA GLU A 7 17.23 3.01 -15.15
C GLU A 7 15.85 2.71 -14.56
N PHE A 8 14.90 3.66 -14.61
CA PHE A 8 13.54 3.43 -14.14
C PHE A 8 12.83 2.32 -14.93
N PHE A 9 12.97 2.32 -16.27
CA PHE A 9 12.37 1.29 -17.11
C PHE A 9 12.99 -0.09 -16.87
N ALA A 10 14.31 -0.17 -16.77
CA ALA A 10 15.02 -1.42 -16.52
C ALA A 10 14.66 -1.99 -15.14
N LEU A 11 14.63 -1.15 -14.11
CA LEU A 11 14.34 -1.57 -12.74
C LEU A 11 12.86 -2.00 -12.58
N HIS A 12 11.94 -1.29 -13.24
CA HIS A 12 10.53 -1.70 -13.32
C HIS A 12 10.37 -3.04 -14.05
N HIS A 13 10.98 -3.18 -15.23
CA HIS A 13 10.88 -4.38 -16.05
C HIS A 13 11.53 -5.60 -15.38
N ILE A 14 12.68 -5.44 -14.71
CA ILE A 14 13.36 -6.54 -14.00
C ILE A 14 12.52 -7.02 -12.81
N ILE A 15 11.96 -6.11 -12.03
CA ILE A 15 11.18 -6.51 -10.85
C ILE A 15 9.89 -7.21 -11.25
N THR A 16 9.21 -6.69 -12.27
CA THR A 16 7.94 -7.26 -12.68
C THR A 16 8.10 -8.58 -13.44
N HIS A 17 9.15 -8.75 -14.25
CA HIS A 17 9.36 -9.99 -15.00
C HIS A 17 10.24 -11.05 -14.32
N VAL A 18 11.19 -10.67 -13.45
CA VAL A 18 12.16 -11.64 -12.86
C VAL A 18 11.80 -12.00 -11.43
N LEU A 19 11.35 -11.04 -10.61
CA LEU A 19 11.03 -11.28 -9.19
C LEU A 19 9.57 -11.71 -8.97
N LEU A 20 8.65 -11.23 -9.81
CA LEU A 20 7.21 -11.46 -9.67
C LEU A 20 6.64 -12.32 -10.81
N ASN A 21 7.34 -13.41 -11.13
CA ASN A 21 6.95 -14.32 -12.21
C ASN A 21 5.65 -15.10 -11.88
N LYS A 22 4.48 -14.52 -12.17
CA LYS A 22 3.16 -15.18 -12.10
C LYS A 22 2.14 -14.51 -13.05
N ASP A 23 1.25 -15.33 -13.62
CA ASP A 23 0.34 -15.01 -14.74
C ASP A 23 -0.62 -13.81 -14.54
N SER A 24 -0.76 -13.25 -13.34
CA SER A 24 -1.61 -12.07 -13.07
C SER A 24 -0.77 -10.85 -12.63
N TYR A 25 -0.19 -10.16 -13.61
CA TYR A 25 0.73 -9.03 -13.44
C TYR A 25 0.22 -7.88 -12.55
N VAL A 26 -1.08 -7.55 -12.55
CA VAL A 26 -1.61 -6.36 -11.86
C VAL A 26 -1.96 -6.59 -10.39
N GLU A 27 -2.45 -7.78 -10.04
CA GLU A 27 -2.92 -8.08 -8.68
C GLU A 27 -1.73 -8.32 -7.75
N THR A 28 -0.71 -9.04 -8.23
CA THR A 28 0.44 -9.45 -7.43
C THR A 28 1.40 -8.29 -7.15
N VAL A 29 1.58 -7.36 -8.10
CA VAL A 29 2.47 -6.20 -7.90
C VAL A 29 1.91 -5.27 -6.82
N ASN A 30 0.59 -5.06 -6.78
CA ASN A 30 -0.07 -4.26 -5.75
C ASN A 30 -0.04 -4.90 -4.35
N GLN A 31 0.02 -6.24 -4.26
CA GLN A 31 0.18 -6.94 -2.99
C GLN A 31 1.63 -6.94 -2.47
N SER A 32 2.60 -6.61 -3.31
CA SER A 32 4.01 -6.58 -2.94
C SER A 32 4.43 -5.22 -2.40
N PRO A 33 5.44 -5.13 -1.52
CA PRO A 33 5.96 -3.85 -1.00
C PRO A 33 6.73 -3.03 -2.05
N TYR A 34 6.62 -3.36 -3.34
CA TYR A 34 7.40 -2.75 -4.41
C TYR A 34 7.12 -1.25 -4.56
N PHE A 35 5.85 -0.85 -4.69
CA PHE A 35 5.49 0.56 -4.81
C PHE A 35 5.82 1.36 -3.55
N ALA A 36 5.66 0.74 -2.37
CA ALA A 36 6.08 1.34 -1.11
C ALA A 36 7.60 1.61 -1.10
N GLY A 37 8.42 0.70 -1.61
CA GLY A 37 9.87 0.89 -1.75
C GLY A 37 10.26 2.09 -2.62
N ILE A 38 9.59 2.27 -3.76
CA ILE A 38 9.83 3.43 -4.66
C ILE A 38 9.52 4.74 -3.93
N ILE A 39 8.37 4.82 -3.28
CA ILE A 39 7.93 6.02 -2.56
C ILE A 39 8.93 6.32 -1.43
N ALA A 40 9.27 5.33 -0.61
CA ALA A 40 10.26 5.47 0.47
C ALA A 40 11.63 5.96 -0.04
N GLY A 41 12.12 5.39 -1.14
CA GLY A 41 13.38 5.77 -1.76
C GLY A 41 13.38 7.22 -2.25
N SER A 42 12.29 7.64 -2.91
CA SER A 42 12.13 9.01 -3.38
C SER A 42 12.12 10.04 -2.23
N MET A 43 11.41 9.73 -1.15
CA MET A 43 11.34 10.59 0.04
C MET A 43 12.70 10.68 0.75
N THR A 44 13.42 9.56 0.84
CA THR A 44 14.76 9.51 1.43
C THR A 44 15.76 10.36 0.64
N TRP A 45 15.76 10.25 -0.69
CA TRP A 45 16.64 11.01 -1.55
C TRP A 45 16.36 12.52 -1.47
N VAL A 46 15.09 12.91 -1.56
CA VAL A 46 14.69 14.32 -1.47
C VAL A 46 15.02 14.90 -0.10
N GLY A 47 14.77 14.16 0.99
CA GLY A 47 15.17 14.55 2.34
C GLY A 47 16.69 14.72 2.48
N TYR A 48 17.47 13.78 1.97
CA TYR A 48 18.94 13.87 1.96
C TYR A 48 19.45 15.08 1.16
N ALA A 49 18.90 15.33 -0.02
CA ALA A 49 19.26 16.48 -0.85
C ALA A 49 18.91 17.82 -0.16
N TRP A 50 17.77 17.88 0.53
CA TRP A 50 17.38 19.04 1.33
C TRP A 50 18.34 19.28 2.50
N VAL A 51 18.68 18.26 3.29
CA VAL A 51 19.63 18.40 4.40
C VAL A 51 21.01 18.82 3.91
N THR A 52 21.53 18.20 2.84
CA THR A 52 22.90 18.43 2.38
C THR A 52 23.08 19.72 1.59
N ARG A 53 22.06 20.16 0.83
CA ARG A 53 22.17 21.34 -0.05
C ARG A 53 21.47 22.58 0.51
N LEU A 54 20.33 22.43 1.18
CA LEU A 54 19.52 23.56 1.63
C LEU A 54 19.84 24.02 3.05
N VAL A 55 20.31 23.13 3.94
CA VAL A 55 20.72 23.51 5.32
C VAL A 55 22.14 24.09 5.36
N THR A 56 22.99 23.71 4.41
CA THR A 56 24.39 24.16 4.33
C THR A 56 24.56 25.51 3.62
N GLN A 57 23.52 26.01 2.94
CA GLN A 57 23.52 27.31 2.28
C GLN A 57 23.09 28.44 3.24
N PRO A 58 23.59 29.68 3.06
CA PRO A 58 23.18 30.81 3.89
C PRO A 58 21.66 31.04 3.80
N PRO A 59 20.99 31.40 4.91
CA PRO A 59 19.53 31.36 5.03
C PRO A 59 18.87 32.46 4.20
N ASN A 60 18.55 32.16 2.95
CA ASN A 60 17.61 32.94 2.15
C ASN A 60 16.25 32.25 2.25
N HIS A 61 15.31 32.89 2.96
CA HIS A 61 13.90 32.45 3.18
C HIS A 61 13.69 31.27 4.17
N PRO A 62 14.01 31.45 5.47
CA PRO A 62 13.86 30.39 6.49
C PRO A 62 12.44 29.83 6.63
N PHE A 63 11.41 30.62 6.30
CA PHE A 63 10.01 30.18 6.32
C PHE A 63 9.74 29.03 5.34
N ILE A 64 10.32 29.07 4.13
CA ILE A 64 10.11 28.04 3.10
C ILE A 64 10.78 26.73 3.52
N HIS A 65 11.96 26.80 4.16
CA HIS A 65 12.63 25.62 4.70
C HIS A 65 11.82 24.97 5.83
N LEU A 66 11.18 25.78 6.68
CA LEU A 66 10.34 25.29 7.77
C LEU A 66 9.05 24.66 7.25
N GLU A 67 8.37 25.30 6.29
CA GLU A 67 7.18 24.75 5.63
C GLU A 67 7.48 23.42 4.93
N PHE A 68 8.60 23.36 4.20
CA PHE A 68 9.05 22.12 3.56
C PHE A 68 9.35 21.02 4.58
N ALA A 69 10.05 21.33 5.67
CA ALA A 69 10.36 20.37 6.73
C ALA A 69 9.10 19.78 7.36
N LEU A 70 8.10 20.63 7.64
CA LEU A 70 6.81 20.20 8.18
C LEU A 70 6.06 19.29 7.20
N ASN A 71 5.94 19.70 5.94
CA ASN A 71 5.22 18.92 4.94
C ASN A 71 5.90 17.58 4.65
N MET A 72 7.24 17.55 4.57
CA MET A 72 8.01 16.32 4.43
C MET A 72 7.82 15.40 5.65
N GLY A 73 7.88 15.95 6.87
CA GLY A 73 7.63 15.21 8.10
C GLY A 73 6.23 14.60 8.15
N LEU A 74 5.19 15.36 7.79
CA LEU A 74 3.82 14.87 7.69
C LEU A 74 3.69 13.75 6.65
N CYS A 75 4.33 13.91 5.48
CA CYS A 75 4.29 12.91 4.42
C CYS A 75 4.91 11.59 4.91
N VAL A 76 6.11 11.65 5.49
CA VAL A 76 6.80 10.49 6.08
C VAL A 76 5.93 9.82 7.15
N TYR A 77 5.39 10.60 8.08
CA TYR A 77 4.54 10.09 9.15
C TYR A 77 3.30 9.36 8.63
N ASN A 78 2.56 9.96 7.70
CA ASN A 78 1.36 9.34 7.13
C ASN A 78 1.69 8.09 6.32
N PHE A 79 2.81 8.10 5.59
CA PHE A 79 3.27 6.96 4.83
C PHE A 79 3.66 5.77 5.72
N PHE A 80 4.42 6.01 6.79
CA PHE A 80 4.75 4.98 7.77
C PHE A 80 3.50 4.40 8.44
N ARG A 81 2.53 5.25 8.80
CA ARG A 81 1.25 4.79 9.33
C ARG A 81 0.49 3.92 8.33
N ALA A 82 0.47 4.30 7.05
CA ALA A 82 -0.23 3.53 6.02
C ALA A 82 0.38 2.14 5.81
N ILE A 83 1.71 2.00 5.96
CA ILE A 83 2.40 0.71 5.79
C ILE A 83 2.30 -0.19 7.02
N MET A 84 2.35 0.41 8.22
CA MET A 84 2.36 -0.33 9.49
C MET A 84 0.95 -0.67 9.99
N LEU A 85 -0.09 -0.09 9.41
CA LEU A 85 -1.46 -0.39 9.80
C LEU A 85 -1.89 -1.69 9.12
N ASP A 86 -1.76 -2.80 9.85
CA ASP A 86 -2.28 -4.08 9.39
C ASP A 86 -3.79 -3.98 9.15
N PRO A 87 -4.31 -4.50 8.02
CA PRO A 87 -5.74 -4.71 7.88
C PRO A 87 -6.15 -5.68 8.99
N GLY A 88 -7.11 -5.28 9.82
CA GLY A 88 -7.52 -6.04 11.01
C GLY A 88 -7.79 -7.52 10.75
N THR A 89 -7.70 -8.34 11.80
CA THR A 89 -7.90 -9.78 11.67
C THR A 89 -9.34 -10.10 11.30
N CYS A 90 -9.53 -10.85 10.22
CA CYS A 90 -10.83 -11.46 9.96
C CYS A 90 -10.93 -12.78 10.73
N PRO A 91 -11.86 -12.94 11.68
CA PRO A 91 -12.09 -14.21 12.35
C PRO A 91 -12.52 -15.25 11.31
N ARG A 92 -11.81 -16.39 11.28
CA ARG A 92 -12.17 -17.53 10.44
C ARG A 92 -13.38 -18.25 11.08
N PRO A 93 -14.44 -18.56 10.32
CA PRO A 93 -15.54 -19.37 10.83
C PRO A 93 -15.00 -20.74 11.28
N VAL A 94 -15.42 -21.18 12.47
CA VAL A 94 -14.83 -22.36 13.15
C VAL A 94 -15.40 -23.66 12.60
N ASN A 95 -16.57 -23.61 11.94
CA ASN A 95 -17.27 -24.79 11.46
C ASN A 95 -17.77 -24.62 10.01
N ASP A 96 -17.70 -25.70 9.23
CA ASP A 96 -18.13 -25.71 7.82
C ASP A 96 -19.64 -25.42 7.67
N GLY A 97 -20.44 -25.76 8.69
CA GLY A 97 -21.86 -25.42 8.73
C GLY A 97 -22.13 -23.91 8.82
N GLU A 98 -21.28 -23.18 9.55
CA GLU A 98 -21.39 -21.71 9.67
C GLU A 98 -20.95 -21.03 8.37
N LEU A 99 -19.88 -21.53 7.74
CA LEU A 99 -19.44 -21.06 6.42
C LEU A 99 -20.54 -21.23 5.36
N LYS A 100 -21.20 -22.39 5.34
CA LYS A 100 -22.30 -22.65 4.39
C LYS A 100 -23.48 -21.71 4.63
N ALA A 101 -23.85 -21.48 5.88
CA ALA A 101 -24.92 -20.55 6.23
C ALA A 101 -24.60 -19.11 5.76
N ILE A 102 -23.36 -18.65 5.93
CA ILE A 102 -22.93 -17.32 5.49
C ILE A 102 -22.98 -17.19 3.95
N ILE A 103 -22.58 -18.24 3.23
CA ILE A 103 -22.63 -18.25 1.76
C ILE A 103 -24.08 -18.25 1.27
N GLU A 104 -24.95 -19.06 1.87
CA GLU A 104 -26.38 -19.12 1.54
C GLU A 104 -27.08 -17.78 1.80
N ASP A 105 -26.78 -17.13 2.92
CA ASP A 105 -27.29 -15.82 3.29
C ASP A 105 -26.87 -14.75 2.26
N LEU A 106 -25.56 -14.66 1.97
CA LEU A 106 -25.03 -13.72 0.97
C LEU A 106 -25.54 -14.00 -0.45
N ALA A 107 -25.75 -15.27 -0.80
CA ALA A 107 -26.33 -15.67 -2.08
C ALA A 107 -27.81 -15.28 -2.16
N SER A 108 -28.56 -15.43 -1.06
CA SER A 108 -29.98 -15.03 -0.99
C SER A 108 -30.16 -13.52 -1.10
N GLU A 109 -29.23 -12.73 -0.55
CA GLU A 109 -29.18 -11.27 -0.69
C GLU A 109 -28.69 -10.81 -2.08
N GLY A 110 -28.20 -11.73 -2.93
CA GLY A 110 -27.56 -11.40 -4.20
C GLY A 110 -26.26 -10.60 -4.05
N ARG A 111 -25.64 -10.62 -2.85
CA ARG A 111 -24.44 -9.85 -2.49
C ARG A 111 -23.17 -10.69 -2.47
N LEU A 112 -23.19 -11.88 -3.07
CA LEU A 112 -22.03 -12.76 -3.19
C LEU A 112 -21.04 -12.25 -4.24
N ASN A 113 -20.19 -11.29 -3.87
CA ASN A 113 -19.19 -10.68 -4.74
C ASN A 113 -17.80 -10.73 -4.09
N GLY A 114 -16.74 -10.56 -4.88
CA GLY A 114 -15.35 -10.52 -4.37
C GLY A 114 -15.06 -9.42 -3.34
N GLN A 115 -15.98 -8.46 -3.18
CA GLN A 115 -15.92 -7.43 -2.14
C GLN A 115 -16.49 -7.89 -0.79
N THR A 116 -17.42 -8.84 -0.79
CA THR A 116 -18.14 -9.30 0.41
C THR A 116 -17.60 -10.64 0.92
N PHE A 117 -17.15 -11.50 0.00
CA PHE A 117 -16.63 -12.82 0.30
C PHE A 117 -15.38 -13.11 -0.54
N CYS A 118 -14.32 -13.57 0.12
CA CYS A 118 -13.09 -14.01 -0.53
C CYS A 118 -13.10 -15.53 -0.69
N ILE A 119 -13.24 -16.00 -1.93
CA ILE A 119 -13.24 -17.43 -2.27
C ILE A 119 -11.87 -18.10 -2.01
N GLN A 120 -10.77 -17.35 -2.14
CA GLN A 120 -9.42 -17.87 -1.96
C GLN A 120 -9.13 -18.17 -0.47
N CYS A 121 -9.66 -17.31 0.40
CA CYS A 121 -9.44 -17.39 1.85
C CYS A 121 -10.62 -18.04 2.60
N MET A 122 -11.73 -18.34 1.89
CA MET A 122 -12.99 -18.86 2.44
C MET A 122 -13.49 -18.05 3.65
N GLN A 123 -13.46 -16.73 3.54
CA GLN A 123 -13.82 -15.79 4.62
C GLN A 123 -14.64 -14.61 4.10
N ARG A 124 -15.43 -14.00 4.99
CA ARG A 124 -16.08 -12.70 4.75
C ARG A 124 -15.01 -11.61 4.77
N ASN A 125 -15.10 -10.61 3.90
CA ASN A 125 -14.14 -9.51 3.88
C ASN A 125 -14.29 -8.62 5.14
N SER A 126 -13.16 -8.21 5.73
CA SER A 126 -13.11 -7.42 6.97
C SER A 126 -13.77 -6.05 6.84
N SER A 127 -13.79 -5.47 5.63
CA SER A 127 -14.42 -4.16 5.34
C SER A 127 -15.92 -4.10 5.65
N LEU A 128 -16.63 -5.23 5.63
CA LEU A 128 -18.06 -5.31 5.98
C LEU A 128 -18.32 -5.72 7.43
N GLN A 129 -17.37 -6.37 8.10
CA GLN A 129 -17.52 -6.71 9.52
C GLN A 129 -17.57 -5.44 10.38
N THR A 130 -16.80 -4.41 10.03
CA THR A 130 -16.80 -3.14 10.79
C THR A 130 -18.16 -2.44 10.78
N LEU A 131 -18.98 -2.64 9.74
CA LEU A 131 -20.33 -2.06 9.63
C LEU A 131 -21.40 -2.83 10.40
N SER A 132 -21.14 -4.07 10.85
CA SER A 132 -22.09 -4.87 11.63
C SER A 132 -21.90 -4.76 13.15
N TYR A 133 -20.81 -4.13 13.59
CA TYR A 133 -20.50 -3.86 15.01
C TYR A 133 -20.67 -2.39 15.41
N VAL A 134 -21.33 -1.58 14.57
CA VAL A 134 -21.77 -0.20 14.86
C VAL A 134 -23.28 -0.13 14.79
#